data_AF-A0A6C0CD50-F1
#
_entry.id   AF-A0A6C0CD50-F1
#
_cell.length_a   1.000
_cell.length_b   1.000
_cell.length_c   1.000
_cell.angle_alpha   90.00
_cell.angle_beta   90.00
_cell.angle_gamma   90.00
#
_symmetry.space_group_name_H-M   'P 1'
#
loop_
_entity.id
_entity.type
_entity.pdbx_description
1 polymer ?
#
loop_
_entity_poly.entity_id
_entity_poly.type
_entity_poly.pdbx_seq_one_letter_code
_entity_poly.pdbx_strand_id
1 'polypeptide(L)'
;MVRMIRLDNKFVYKEKSKYYLTDVTKVSEWRKMSDSEKAECKGKNVTKKVKKFLELYKSSGNINIKTKPSKKRLKTVKKSKKKVVMGGYS
;
A
#
# COMPACT_ATOMS: atom_id res chain seq x y z
N MET A 1 17.32 -0.85 9.21
CA MET A 1 16.23 -0.08 8.57
C MET A 1 14.90 -0.77 8.87
N VAL A 2 14.01 -0.15 9.65
CA VAL A 2 12.71 -0.74 9.98
C VAL A 2 11.76 -0.54 8.79
N ARG A 3 11.41 -1.63 8.10
CA ARG A 3 10.46 -1.58 6.97
C ARG A 3 9.04 -1.50 7.50
N MET A 4 8.36 -0.40 7.25
CA MET A 4 6.95 -0.25 7.59
C MET A 4 6.08 -0.86 6.49
N ILE A 5 5.45 -1.99 6.80
CA ILE A 5 4.54 -2.68 5.88
C ILE A 5 3.10 -2.39 6.33
N ARG A 6 2.27 -2.00 5.38
CA ARG A 6 0.83 -1.87 5.54
C ARG A 6 0.09 -2.75 4.56
N LEU A 7 -1.05 -3.27 5.00
CA LEU A 7 -1.96 -4.06 4.19
C LEU A 7 -3.36 -3.49 4.37
N ASP A 8 -3.96 -3.03 3.27
CA ASP A 8 -5.26 -2.34 3.26
C ASP A 8 -5.36 -1.18 4.26
N ASN A 9 -4.29 -0.38 4.37
CA ASN A 9 -4.15 0.73 5.32
C ASN A 9 -4.02 0.36 6.81
N LYS A 10 -3.95 -0.94 7.13
CA LYS A 10 -3.62 -1.44 8.46
C LYS A 10 -2.14 -1.76 8.56
N PHE A 11 -1.56 -1.61 9.75
CA PHE A 11 -0.16 -1.94 9.97
C PHE A 11 0.07 -3.45 10.07
N VAL A 12 1.27 -3.87 9.70
CA VAL A 12 1.71 -5.26 9.84
C VAL A 12 2.83 -5.31 10.87
N TYR A 13 2.61 -6.06 11.93
CA TYR A 13 3.61 -6.39 12.93
C TYR A 13 4.45 -7.57 12.45
N LYS A 14 5.77 -7.45 12.54
CA LYS A 14 6.71 -8.53 12.23
C LYS A 14 7.28 -9.07 13.53
N GLU A 15 7.00 -10.33 13.81
CA GLU A 15 7.57 -11.05 14.94
C GLU A 15 8.41 -12.20 14.38
N LYS A 16 9.74 -12.12 14.56
CA LYS A 16 10.71 -13.05 13.98
C LYS A 16 10.53 -13.21 12.46
N SER A 17 9.92 -14.31 12.01
CA SER A 17 9.69 -14.65 10.60
C SER A 17 8.20 -14.65 10.20
N LYS A 18 7.32 -14.22 11.11
CA LYS A 18 5.87 -14.16 10.90
C LYS A 18 5.40 -12.72 10.82
N TYR A 19 4.35 -12.51 10.04
CA TYR A 19 3.69 -11.21 9.87
C TYR A 19 2.23 -11.31 10.34
N TYR A 20 1.84 -10.38 11.19
CA TYR A 20 0.50 -10.28 11.76
C TYR A 20 -0.12 -8.93 11.40
N LEU A 21 -1.38 -8.96 11.00
CA LEU A 21 -2.15 -7.76 10.71
C LEU A 21 -2.60 -7.15 12.04
N THR A 22 -2.36 -5.86 12.25
CA THR A 22 -2.84 -5.14 13.43
C THR A 22 -4.07 -4.32 13.09
N ASP A 23 -4.83 -3.90 14.10
CA ASP A 23 -5.99 -3.02 13.92
C ASP A 23 -5.64 -1.54 13.88
N VAL A 24 -4.35 -1.21 14.04
CA VAL A 24 -3.84 0.15 13.98
C VAL A 24 -3.88 0.64 12.54
N THR A 25 -4.35 1.87 12.35
CA THR A 25 -4.43 2.54 11.03
C THR A 25 -3.65 3.86 10.99
N LYS A 26 -3.51 4.55 12.13
CA LYS A 26 -2.80 5.83 12.20
C LYS A 26 -1.31 5.63 12.46
N VAL A 27 -0.51 6.46 11.79
CA VAL A 27 0.96 6.40 11.87
C VAL A 27 1.48 6.88 13.21
N SER A 28 0.84 7.92 13.75
CA SER A 28 1.18 8.49 15.06
C SER A 28 1.01 7.45 16.16
N GLU A 29 -0.11 6.73 16.17
CA GLU A 29 -0.37 5.64 17.13
C GLU A 29 0.67 4.52 17.00
N TRP A 30 0.93 4.06 15.77
CA TRP A 30 1.92 3.00 15.53
C TRP A 30 3.34 3.37 15.99
N ARG A 31 3.73 4.64 15.84
CA ARG A 31 5.05 5.11 16.27
C ARG A 31 5.16 5.28 17.78
N LYS A 32 4.07 5.64 18.45
CA LYS A 32 4.03 5.82 19.91
C LYS A 32 3.94 4.49 20.66
N MET A 33 3.32 3.47 20.05
CA MET A 33 3.18 2.15 20.66
C MET A 33 4.53 1.44 20.87
N SER A 34 4.67 0.88 22.06
CA SER A 34 5.74 -0.02 22.44
C SER A 34 5.63 -1.37 21.71
N ASP A 35 6.68 -2.18 21.75
CA ASP A 35 6.68 -3.51 21.13
C ASP A 35 5.62 -4.43 21.76
N SER A 36 5.47 -4.37 23.09
CA SER A 36 4.43 -5.11 23.82
C SER A 36 3.02 -4.75 23.36
N GLU A 37 2.70 -3.45 23.23
CA GLU A 37 1.39 -2.99 22.77
C GLU A 37 1.10 -3.44 21.33
N LYS A 38 2.12 -3.45 20.47
CA LYS A 38 2.01 -3.96 19.09
C LYS A 38 1.78 -5.46 19.07
N ALA A 39 2.39 -6.21 19.99
CA ALA A 39 2.19 -7.63 20.14
C ALA A 39 0.79 -7.96 20.69
N GLU A 40 0.19 -7.10 21.51
CA GLU A 40 -1.21 -7.26 21.96
C GLU A 40 -2.21 -6.95 20.84
N CYS A 41 -1.92 -5.95 20.01
CA CYS A 41 -2.73 -5.63 18.83
C CYS A 41 -2.53 -6.61 17.66
N LYS A 42 -1.86 -7.75 17.86
CA LYS A 42 -1.66 -8.76 16.81
C LYS A 42 -2.98 -9.45 16.50
N GLY A 43 -3.47 -9.23 15.29
CA GLY A 43 -4.64 -9.95 14.78
C GLY A 43 -4.23 -11.14 13.94
N LYS A 44 -4.79 -11.21 12.75
CA LYS A 44 -4.67 -12.36 11.84
C LYS A 44 -3.25 -12.52 11.31
N ASN A 45 -2.79 -13.77 11.22
CA ASN A 45 -1.54 -14.11 10.52
C ASN A 45 -1.69 -13.87 9.01
N VAL A 46 -0.87 -12.97 8.47
CA VAL A 46 -0.86 -12.59 7.05
C VAL A 46 0.48 -12.91 6.38
N THR A 47 1.31 -13.76 7.00
CA THR A 47 2.67 -14.10 6.55
C THR A 47 2.73 -14.50 5.09
N LYS A 48 1.88 -15.44 4.66
CA LYS A 48 1.88 -15.94 3.27
C LYS A 48 1.57 -14.82 2.27
N LYS A 49 0.62 -13.95 2.57
CA LYS A 49 0.25 -12.80 1.71
C LYS A 49 1.39 -11.79 1.64
N VAL A 50 1.92 -11.38 2.79
CA VAL A 50 2.99 -10.37 2.86
C VAL A 50 4.25 -10.85 2.14
N LYS A 51 4.66 -12.12 2.33
CA LYS A 51 5.80 -12.69 1.60
C LYS A 51 5.60 -12.64 0.07
N LYS A 52 4.45 -13.11 -0.41
CA LYS A 52 4.11 -13.09 -1.85
C LYS A 52 4.18 -11.67 -2.43
N PHE A 53 3.70 -10.67 -1.69
CA PHE A 53 3.77 -9.28 -2.14
C PHE A 53 5.18 -8.69 -2.07
N LEU A 54 5.96 -9.03 -1.05
CA LEU A 54 7.36 -8.59 -0.95
C LEU A 54 8.20 -9.14 -2.12
N GLU A 55 7.95 -10.38 -2.54
CA GLU A 55 8.58 -10.97 -3.73
C GLU A 55 8.14 -10.27 -5.02
N LEU A 56 6.83 -10.01 -5.19
CA LEU A 56 6.29 -9.36 -6.38
C LEU A 56 6.81 -7.92 -6.56
N TYR A 57 6.78 -7.12 -5.48
CA TYR A 57 7.07 -5.69 -5.58
C TYR A 57 8.56 -5.35 -5.39
N LYS A 58 9.40 -6.33 -5.00
CA LYS A 58 10.85 -6.18 -4.71
C LYS A 58 11.19 -4.90 -3.94
N SER A 59 10.27 -4.43 -3.10
CA SER A 59 10.34 -3.10 -2.52
C SER A 59 11.17 -3.11 -1.24
N SER A 60 12.17 -2.24 -1.18
CA SER A 60 13.08 -2.07 -0.04
C SER A 60 12.57 -1.08 1.02
N GLY A 61 11.56 -0.26 0.67
CA GLY A 61 11.04 0.82 1.51
C GLY A 61 9.70 0.55 2.21
N ASN A 62 9.04 1.63 2.63
CA ASN A 62 7.72 1.59 3.24
C ASN A 62 6.64 1.30 2.18
N ILE A 63 5.80 0.30 2.41
CA ILE A 63 4.81 -0.15 1.42
C ILE A 63 3.41 -0.22 2.02
N ASN A 64 2.41 0.13 1.20
CA ASN A 64 1.01 -0.08 1.53
C ASN A 64 0.36 -0.91 0.42
N ILE A 65 0.16 -2.20 0.70
CA ILE A 65 -0.40 -3.14 -0.25
C ILE A 65 -1.91 -3.09 -0.16
N LYS A 66 -2.57 -2.67 -1.23
CA LYS A 66 -4.03 -2.75 -1.35
C LYS A 66 -4.40 -4.10 -1.95
N THR A 67 -5.10 -4.95 -1.18
CA THR A 67 -5.48 -6.28 -1.67
C THR A 67 -6.80 -6.27 -2.45
N LYS A 68 -7.60 -5.22 -2.25
CA LYS A 68 -8.86 -5.05 -2.98
C LYS A 68 -8.60 -4.38 -4.34
N PRO A 69 -9.20 -4.90 -5.43
CA PRO A 69 -9.14 -4.23 -6.71
C PRO A 69 -9.77 -2.84 -6.58
N SER A 70 -9.08 -1.83 -7.12
CA SER A 70 -9.61 -0.48 -7.16
C SER A 70 -10.87 -0.49 -8.03
N LYS A 71 -12.06 -0.26 -7.45
CA LYS A 71 -13.30 -0.06 -8.21
C LYS A 71 -13.28 1.22 -9.06
N LYS A 72 -12.21 2.00 -8.99
CA LYS A 72 -12.08 3.27 -9.70
C LYS A 72 -11.90 2.97 -11.20
N ARG A 73 -13.00 3.08 -11.96
CA ARG A 73 -12.94 3.16 -13.42
C ARG A 73 -12.09 4.38 -13.75
N LEU A 74 -10.91 4.16 -14.33
CA LEU A 74 -10.14 5.25 -14.93
C LEU A 74 -11.03 5.85 -16.01
N LYS A 75 -11.56 7.06 -15.78
CA LYS A 75 -12.18 7.83 -16.84
C LYS A 75 -11.06 8.17 -17.80
N THR A 76 -10.95 7.45 -18.91
CA THR A 76 -10.11 7.84 -20.03
C THR A 76 -10.60 9.22 -20.44
N VAL A 77 -9.84 10.27 -20.11
CA VAL A 77 -10.11 11.59 -20.64
C VAL A 77 -9.86 11.45 -22.13
N LYS A 78 -10.94 11.35 -22.92
CA LYS A 78 -10.83 11.39 -24.38
C LYS A 78 -10.12 12.69 -24.70
N LYS A 79 -8.85 12.63 -25.12
CA LYS A 79 -8.17 13.78 -25.70
C LYS A 79 -9.01 14.22 -26.89
N SER A 80 -9.71 15.33 -26.75
CA SER A 80 -10.37 15.99 -27.88
C SER A 80 -9.27 16.23 -28.91
N LYS A 81 -9.40 15.62 -30.10
CA LYS A 81 -8.50 15.88 -31.23
C LYS A 81 -8.60 17.38 -31.50
N LYS A 82 -7.60 18.17 -31.09
CA LYS A 82 -7.43 19.55 -31.56
C LYS A 82 -7.33 19.44 -33.08
N LYS A 83 -8.34 19.91 -33.81
CA LYS A 83 -8.20 20.16 -35.25
C LYS A 83 -7.12 21.22 -35.40
N VAL A 84 -5.97 20.83 -35.93
CA VAL A 84 -4.97 21.79 -36.42
C VAL A 84 -5.55 22.37 -37.70
N VAL A 85 -5.96 23.63 -37.68
CA VAL A 85 -6.34 24.36 -38.89
C VAL A 85 -5.04 24.80 -39.54
N MET A 86 -4.69 24.21 -40.68
CA MET A 86 -3.61 24.71 -41.54
C MET A 86 -4.10 25.99 -42.21
N GLY A 87 -3.71 27.15 -41.66
CA GLY A 87 -3.87 28.43 -42.33
C GLY A 87 -2.85 28.52 -43.47
N GLY A 88 -3.33 28.51 -44.71
CA GLY A 88 -2.52 28.87 -45.88
C GLY A 88 -2.31 30.38 -45.91
N TYR A 89 -1.08 30.80 -46.14
CA TYR A 89 -0.74 32.16 -46.52
C TYR A 89 -0.64 32.20 -48.04
N SER A 90 -1.51 32.98 -48.68
CA SER A 90 -1.34 33.49 -50.05
C SER A 90 -0.46 34.72 -50.04
#